data_AF-A0A9D1J6X7-F1
#
_entry.id   AF-A0A9D1J6X7-F1
#
_cell.length_a   1.000
_cell.length_b   1.000
_cell.length_c   1.000
_cell.angle_alpha   90.00
_cell.angle_beta   90.00
_cell.angle_gamma   90.00
#
_symmetry.space_group_name_H-M   'P 1'
#
loop_
_entity.id
_entity.type
_entity.pdbx_description
1 polymer ?
#
loop_
_entity_poly.entity_id
_entity_poly.type
_entity_poly.pdbx_seq_one_letter_code
_entity_poly.pdbx_strand_id
1 'polypeptide(L)'
;MKKFILILSASVLFSLSCNAQGWAVGGRAGATVQFDAQYHWSKGYVEGRFGAGFCNYGGTVTADFSLMYNWKACRWYDWTPDAGTWFLDAGVGINVGGRENYAYVGPAGIVKFGIQFTGGSKPVSLSIDWNPAFGAGIGYYRNYSNAAFNEMGLTNFGITCVVHL
;
A
#
# COMPACT_ATOMS: atom_id res chain seq x y z
N MET A 1 11.71 6.65 18.91
CA MET A 1 12.74 6.60 17.86
C MET A 1 13.40 5.22 17.74
N LYS A 2 14.03 4.67 18.78
CA LYS A 2 14.74 3.35 18.71
C LYS A 2 13.88 2.17 18.24
N LYS A 3 12.59 2.13 18.65
CA LYS A 3 11.63 1.07 18.24
C LYS A 3 11.23 1.15 16.77
N PHE A 4 11.20 2.35 16.19
CA PHE A 4 10.85 2.57 14.78
C PHE A 4 11.99 2.11 13.86
N ILE A 5 13.23 2.39 14.25
CA ILE A 5 14.42 1.89 13.55
C ILE A 5 14.46 0.37 13.61
N LEU A 6 14.16 -0.24 14.76
CA LEU A 6 14.15 -1.71 14.88
C LEU A 6 13.11 -2.37 13.96
N ILE A 7 11.91 -1.79 13.85
CA ILE A 7 10.86 -2.29 12.95
C ILE A 7 11.30 -2.14 11.49
N LEU A 8 11.87 -0.98 11.12
CA LEU A 8 12.38 -0.73 9.77
C LEU A 8 13.57 -1.65 9.42
N SER A 9 14.47 -1.90 10.37
CA SER A 9 15.58 -2.82 10.20
C SER A 9 15.10 -4.27 10.10
N ALA A 10 14.10 -4.66 10.90
CA ALA A 10 13.51 -5.99 10.82
C ALA A 10 12.82 -6.22 9.46
N SER A 11 12.06 -5.26 8.95
CA SER A 11 11.40 -5.38 7.64
C SER A 11 12.40 -5.42 6.48
N VAL A 12 13.53 -4.71 6.58
CA VAL A 12 14.65 -4.81 5.62
C VAL A 12 15.38 -6.16 5.73
N LEU A 13 15.52 -6.73 6.93
CA LEU A 13 16.18 -8.02 7.11
C LEU A 13 15.31 -9.20 6.65
N PHE A 14 13.98 -9.11 6.84
CA PHE A 14 13.04 -10.10 6.32
C PHE A 14 12.97 -10.09 4.78
N SER A 15 13.12 -8.94 4.13
CA SER A 15 13.13 -8.86 2.66
C SER A 15 14.39 -9.44 2.01
N LEU A 16 15.52 -9.51 2.75
CA LEU A 16 16.77 -10.05 2.24
C LEU A 16 16.85 -11.59 2.25
N SER A 17 15.94 -12.28 2.95
CA SER A 17 16.03 -13.73 3.20
C SER A 17 15.09 -14.60 2.35
N CYS A 18 14.15 -14.05 1.59
CA CYS A 18 13.32 -14.85 0.68
C CYS A 18 13.84 -14.77 -0.77
N ASN A 19 14.35 -15.90 -1.27
CA ASN A 19 14.53 -16.13 -2.69
C ASN A 19 13.18 -16.60 -3.23
N ALA A 20 12.34 -15.64 -3.62
CA ALA A 20 10.97 -15.91 -4.00
C ALA A 20 10.68 -15.13 -5.29
N GLN A 21 10.91 -15.81 -6.42
CA GLN A 21 10.68 -15.24 -7.75
C GLN A 21 9.27 -14.63 -7.83
N GLY A 22 9.22 -13.36 -8.22
CA GLY A 22 7.97 -12.61 -8.39
C GLY A 22 7.51 -11.87 -7.13
N TRP A 23 8.17 -11.99 -5.99
CA TRP A 23 7.83 -11.16 -4.83
C TRP A 23 8.49 -9.79 -4.91
N ALA A 24 7.80 -8.76 -4.44
CA ALA A 24 8.37 -7.48 -4.11
C ALA A 24 7.87 -7.05 -2.73
N VAL A 25 8.71 -6.45 -1.92
CA VAL A 25 8.34 -6.00 -0.57
C VAL A 25 8.92 -4.63 -0.29
N GLY A 26 8.23 -3.87 0.55
CA GLY A 26 8.70 -2.56 0.94
C GLY A 26 7.71 -1.82 1.82
N GLY A 27 7.60 -0.52 1.60
CA GLY A 27 6.78 0.33 2.43
C GLY A 27 6.16 1.49 1.68
N ARG A 28 5.07 1.98 2.25
CA ARG A 28 4.31 3.13 1.78
C ARG A 28 4.19 4.17 2.87
N ALA A 29 4.39 5.42 2.52
CA ALA A 29 4.20 6.57 3.40
C ALA A 29 3.30 7.62 2.74
N GLY A 30 2.38 8.18 3.51
CA GLY A 30 1.39 9.14 3.04
C GLY A 30 0.36 9.42 4.13
N ALA A 31 -0.93 9.33 3.81
CA ALA A 31 -2.00 9.36 4.81
C ALA A 31 -1.85 8.23 5.87
N THR A 32 -1.22 7.13 5.48
CA THR A 32 -0.88 5.98 6.33
C THR A 32 0.59 5.61 6.15
N VAL A 33 1.18 4.98 7.16
CA VAL A 33 2.45 4.26 7.04
C VAL A 33 2.15 2.77 6.99
N GLN A 34 2.50 2.12 5.89
CA GLN A 34 2.14 0.73 5.61
C GLN A 34 3.36 -0.08 5.17
N PHE A 35 3.40 -1.34 5.59
CA PHE A 35 4.17 -2.39 4.95
C PHE A 35 3.46 -2.84 3.68
N ASP A 36 4.23 -3.09 2.63
CA ASP A 36 3.73 -3.43 1.30
C ASP A 36 4.38 -4.74 0.85
N ALA A 37 3.56 -5.71 0.48
CA ALA A 37 3.99 -6.97 -0.10
C ALA A 37 3.23 -7.25 -1.39
N GLN A 38 3.97 -7.55 -2.45
CA GLN A 38 3.44 -7.76 -3.79
C GLN A 38 3.90 -9.09 -4.34
N TYR A 39 3.01 -9.78 -5.04
CA TYR A 39 3.33 -10.98 -5.80
C TYR A 39 2.97 -10.79 -7.26
N HIS A 40 3.99 -10.70 -8.10
CA HIS A 40 3.97 -10.38 -9.52
C HIS A 40 3.97 -11.61 -10.41
N TRP A 41 3.18 -11.52 -11.48
CA TRP A 41 3.17 -12.42 -12.62
C TRP A 41 3.20 -11.58 -13.90
N SER A 42 3.09 -12.22 -15.07
CA SER A 42 3.31 -11.54 -16.36
C SER A 42 2.37 -10.35 -16.57
N LYS A 43 1.07 -10.50 -16.29
CA LYS A 43 0.03 -9.51 -16.61
C LYS A 43 -0.42 -8.62 -15.44
N GLY A 44 0.04 -8.88 -14.24
CA GLY A 44 -0.43 -8.18 -13.04
C GLY A 44 0.25 -8.68 -11.77
N TYR A 45 -0.28 -8.25 -10.63
CA TYR A 45 0.20 -8.64 -9.32
C TYR A 45 -0.89 -8.50 -8.26
N VAL A 46 -0.77 -9.26 -7.18
CA VAL A 46 -1.54 -9.02 -5.95
C VAL A 46 -0.69 -8.17 -5.01
N GLU A 47 -1.30 -7.21 -4.33
CA GLU A 47 -0.67 -6.32 -3.37
C GLU A 47 -1.43 -6.36 -2.05
N GLY A 48 -0.72 -6.73 -0.98
CA GLY A 48 -1.19 -6.68 0.39
C GLY A 48 -0.51 -5.54 1.13
N ARG A 49 -1.30 -4.67 1.74
CA ARG A 49 -0.83 -3.55 2.56
C ARG A 49 -1.32 -3.70 3.98
N PHE A 50 -0.43 -3.52 4.94
CA PHE A 50 -0.79 -3.50 6.35
C PHE A 50 -0.09 -2.33 7.04
N GLY A 51 -0.84 -1.52 7.76
CA GLY A 51 -0.23 -0.43 8.50
C GLY A 51 -1.21 0.38 9.30
N ALA A 52 -0.77 1.58 9.66
CA ALA A 52 -1.57 2.50 10.44
C ALA A 52 -1.31 3.94 10.02
N GLY A 53 -2.32 4.78 10.16
CA GLY A 53 -2.23 6.18 9.79
C GLY A 53 -3.01 7.10 10.71
N PHE A 54 -2.68 8.37 10.61
CA PHE A 54 -3.47 9.45 11.18
C PHE A 54 -4.36 9.98 10.08
N CYS A 55 -5.66 9.70 10.18
CA CYS A 55 -6.60 10.27 9.24
C CYS A 55 -6.90 11.76 9.51
N ASN A 56 -6.19 12.47 10.41
CA ASN A 56 -6.22 13.95 10.63
C ASN A 56 -5.27 14.43 11.75
N TYR A 57 -5.00 15.75 11.82
CA TYR A 57 -4.42 16.42 13.00
C TYR A 57 -5.41 16.32 14.18
N GLY A 58 -5.01 15.66 15.27
CA GLY A 58 -5.88 15.35 16.41
C GLY A 58 -6.76 14.10 16.24
N GLY A 59 -6.59 13.33 15.16
CA GLY A 59 -7.31 12.08 14.94
C GLY A 59 -6.70 10.86 15.65
N THR A 60 -7.54 9.89 16.00
CA THR A 60 -7.10 8.59 16.53
C THR A 60 -6.49 7.73 15.42
N VAL A 61 -5.46 6.96 15.77
CA VAL A 61 -4.78 6.03 14.84
C VAL A 61 -5.77 4.98 14.33
N THR A 62 -5.83 4.81 13.02
CA THR A 62 -6.56 3.72 12.36
C THR A 62 -5.55 2.67 11.89
N ALA A 63 -5.81 1.40 12.18
CA ALA A 63 -5.09 0.29 11.55
C ALA A 63 -5.83 -0.12 10.29
N ASP A 64 -5.08 -0.32 9.20
CA ASP A 64 -5.61 -0.62 7.87
C ASP A 64 -4.91 -1.82 7.26
N PHE A 65 -5.72 -2.70 6.69
CA PHE A 65 -5.32 -3.80 5.84
C PHE A 65 -6.02 -3.69 4.49
N SER A 66 -5.24 -3.62 3.42
CA SER A 66 -5.75 -3.61 2.05
C SER A 66 -5.23 -4.84 1.30
N LEU A 67 -6.10 -5.48 0.51
CA LEU A 67 -5.71 -6.52 -0.43
C LEU A 67 -6.25 -6.14 -1.81
N MET A 68 -5.34 -5.97 -2.77
CA MET A 68 -5.67 -5.51 -4.12
C MET A 68 -5.12 -6.45 -5.18
N TYR A 69 -5.89 -6.60 -6.26
CA TYR A 69 -5.43 -7.11 -7.54
C TYR A 69 -5.11 -5.92 -8.44
N ASN A 70 -3.89 -5.91 -8.99
CA ASN A 70 -3.38 -4.85 -9.85
C ASN A 70 -3.05 -5.37 -11.25
N TRP A 71 -3.45 -4.62 -12.26
CA TRP A 71 -3.02 -4.84 -13.64
C TRP A 71 -1.98 -3.81 -14.06
N LYS A 72 -1.06 -4.26 -14.90
CA LYS A 72 0.01 -3.43 -15.47
C LYS A 72 -0.55 -2.64 -16.65
N ALA A 73 -0.98 -1.40 -16.43
CA ALA A 73 -1.75 -0.64 -17.41
C ALA A 73 -0.88 -0.08 -18.55
N CYS A 74 0.18 0.65 -18.21
CA CYS A 74 1.11 1.23 -19.19
C CYS A 74 2.57 1.03 -18.76
N ARG A 75 3.46 0.88 -19.74
CA ARG A 75 4.91 0.83 -19.54
C ARG A 75 5.59 1.72 -20.57
N TRP A 76 6.51 2.57 -20.11
CA TRP A 76 7.33 3.40 -20.99
C TRP A 76 8.80 3.00 -20.80
N TYR A 77 9.34 2.33 -21.81
CA TYR A 77 10.73 1.87 -21.84
C TYR A 77 11.68 2.99 -22.27
N ASP A 78 11.22 3.90 -23.13
CA ASP A 78 12.08 4.88 -23.80
C ASP A 78 11.99 6.29 -23.18
N TRP A 79 11.26 6.49 -22.08
CA TRP A 79 11.14 7.82 -21.48
C TRP A 79 12.44 8.26 -20.79
N THR A 80 13.04 7.40 -19.96
CA THR A 80 14.37 7.61 -19.35
C THR A 80 15.16 6.29 -19.34
N PRO A 81 15.66 5.83 -20.49
CA PRO A 81 16.18 4.47 -20.65
C PRO A 81 17.37 4.15 -19.74
N ASP A 82 18.19 5.15 -19.41
CA ASP A 82 19.35 4.98 -18.51
C ASP A 82 18.96 4.88 -17.03
N ALA A 83 17.76 5.33 -16.64
CA ALA A 83 17.31 5.36 -15.25
C ALA A 83 16.39 4.17 -14.90
N GLY A 84 15.49 3.78 -15.80
CA GLY A 84 14.53 2.72 -15.51
C GLY A 84 13.31 2.72 -16.42
N THR A 85 12.42 1.76 -16.19
CA THR A 85 11.13 1.66 -16.89
C THR A 85 10.05 2.36 -16.09
N TRP A 86 9.40 3.37 -16.69
CA TRP A 86 8.24 4.02 -16.08
C TRP A 86 7.00 3.15 -16.23
N PHE A 87 6.11 3.24 -15.26
CA PHE A 87 4.90 2.44 -15.22
C PHE A 87 3.69 3.21 -14.69
N LEU A 88 2.53 2.83 -15.21
CA LEU A 88 1.23 3.15 -14.64
C LEU A 88 0.51 1.83 -14.38
N ASP A 89 0.08 1.62 -13.15
CA ASP A 89 -0.70 0.48 -12.72
C ASP A 89 -2.03 0.95 -12.15
N ALA A 90 -3.03 0.10 -12.24
CA ALA A 90 -4.30 0.31 -11.56
C ALA A 90 -4.82 -1.02 -11.01
N GLY A 91 -5.69 -0.92 -10.01
CA GLY A 91 -6.16 -2.10 -9.29
C GLY A 91 -7.45 -1.86 -8.52
N VAL A 92 -8.05 -2.98 -8.12
CA VAL A 92 -9.22 -3.03 -7.26
C VAL A 92 -9.03 -4.09 -6.19
N GLY A 93 -9.74 -3.94 -5.08
CA GLY A 93 -9.57 -4.81 -3.94
C GLY A 93 -10.55 -4.51 -2.81
N ILE A 94 -10.13 -4.89 -1.62
CA ILE A 94 -10.87 -4.66 -0.39
C ILE A 94 -9.96 -3.97 0.62
N ASN A 95 -10.55 -3.10 1.43
CA ASN A 95 -9.90 -2.54 2.60
C ASN A 95 -10.70 -2.90 3.85
N VAL A 96 -9.99 -3.35 4.87
CA VAL A 96 -10.52 -3.54 6.22
C VAL A 96 -9.69 -2.65 7.13
N GLY A 97 -10.37 -1.80 7.88
CA GLY A 97 -9.68 -0.96 8.85
C GLY A 97 -10.52 -0.75 10.10
N GLY A 98 -9.91 -0.16 11.12
CA GLY A 98 -10.62 0.10 12.35
C GLY A 98 -9.85 0.94 13.35
N ARG A 99 -10.61 1.50 14.29
CA ARG A 99 -10.14 2.24 15.46
C ARG A 99 -11.09 1.97 16.62
N GLU A 100 -10.57 1.78 17.83
CA GLU A 100 -11.36 1.61 19.07
C GLU A 100 -12.62 0.72 18.87
N ASN A 101 -13.82 1.31 18.90
CA ASN A 101 -15.11 0.63 18.78
C ASN A 101 -15.71 0.67 17.36
N TYR A 102 -14.88 0.96 16.35
CA TYR A 102 -15.26 1.13 14.95
C TYR A 102 -14.39 0.25 14.05
N ALA A 103 -15.04 -0.58 13.24
CA ALA A 103 -14.41 -1.27 12.13
C ALA A 103 -15.09 -0.84 10.83
N TYR A 104 -14.41 -0.94 9.70
CA TYR A 104 -15.01 -0.73 8.40
C TYR A 104 -14.45 -1.74 7.41
N VAL A 105 -15.29 -2.12 6.46
CA VAL A 105 -14.94 -2.98 5.35
C VAL A 105 -15.58 -2.45 4.08
N GLY A 106 -14.84 -2.50 2.98
CA GLY A 106 -15.44 -2.30 1.68
C GLY A 106 -14.44 -2.20 0.53
N PRO A 107 -14.94 -1.87 -0.68
CA PRO A 107 -14.14 -1.87 -1.88
C PRO A 107 -13.02 -0.82 -1.81
N ALA A 108 -11.85 -1.21 -2.32
CA ALA A 108 -10.70 -0.35 -2.49
C ALA A 108 -10.29 -0.30 -3.96
N GLY A 109 -9.69 0.81 -4.36
CA GLY A 109 -9.04 0.98 -5.64
C GLY A 109 -7.60 1.42 -5.46
N ILE A 110 -6.81 1.33 -6.52
CA ILE A 110 -5.49 1.96 -6.57
C ILE A 110 -5.16 2.41 -7.98
N VAL A 111 -4.47 3.54 -8.07
CA VAL A 111 -3.72 3.96 -9.25
C VAL A 111 -2.31 4.31 -8.80
N LYS A 112 -1.30 3.77 -9.48
CA LYS A 112 0.11 3.90 -9.12
C LYS A 112 0.91 4.32 -10.34
N PHE A 113 1.60 5.45 -10.24
CA PHE A 113 2.53 5.93 -11.26
C PHE A 113 3.93 5.97 -10.69
N GLY A 114 4.90 5.38 -11.39
CA GLY A 114 6.25 5.26 -10.85
C GLY A 114 7.30 4.84 -11.85
N ILE A 115 8.50 4.62 -11.34
CA ILE A 115 9.66 4.14 -12.07
C ILE A 115 10.22 2.89 -11.40
N GLN A 116 10.53 1.88 -12.21
CA GLN A 116 11.31 0.72 -11.80
C GLN A 116 12.76 0.92 -12.28
N PHE A 117 13.67 1.15 -11.35
CA PHE A 117 15.06 1.46 -11.65
C PHE A 117 15.81 0.26 -12.23
N THR A 118 16.62 0.52 -13.26
CA THR A 118 17.57 -0.43 -13.85
C THR A 118 18.93 -0.31 -13.14
N GLY A 119 19.68 -1.41 -12.97
CA GLY A 119 21.09 -1.35 -12.57
C GLY A 119 21.50 -1.84 -11.18
N GLY A 120 20.71 -2.69 -10.51
CA GLY A 120 21.11 -3.34 -9.25
C GLY A 120 20.81 -4.84 -9.23
N SER A 121 21.38 -5.58 -8.26
CA SER A 121 21.11 -7.00 -8.05
C SER A 121 19.65 -7.32 -7.70
N LYS A 122 18.87 -6.30 -7.32
CA LYS A 122 17.41 -6.32 -7.13
C LYS A 122 16.82 -5.01 -7.66
N PRO A 123 15.93 -5.01 -8.67
CA PRO A 123 15.34 -3.78 -9.14
C PRO A 123 14.46 -3.16 -8.04
N VAL A 124 14.53 -1.85 -7.88
CA VAL A 124 13.71 -1.07 -6.92
C VAL A 124 12.64 -0.33 -7.71
N SER A 125 11.41 -0.30 -7.21
CA SER A 125 10.35 0.54 -7.76
C SER A 125 9.98 1.64 -6.77
N LEU A 126 9.90 2.87 -7.27
CA LEU A 126 9.39 4.03 -6.55
C LEU A 126 8.15 4.55 -7.27
N SER A 127 7.08 4.80 -6.54
CA SER A 127 5.82 5.28 -7.13
C SER A 127 5.07 6.22 -6.21
N ILE A 128 4.34 7.15 -6.81
CA ILE A 128 3.21 7.83 -6.18
C ILE A 128 1.95 7.00 -6.43
N ASP A 129 1.11 6.86 -5.41
CA ASP A 129 -0.15 6.15 -5.53
C ASP A 129 -1.30 6.84 -4.82
N TRP A 130 -2.48 6.65 -5.40
CA TRP A 130 -3.77 6.99 -4.82
C TRP A 130 -4.53 5.69 -4.57
N ASN A 131 -4.87 5.41 -3.31
CA ASN A 131 -5.48 4.15 -2.89
C ASN A 131 -6.83 4.41 -2.20
N PRO A 132 -7.87 4.77 -2.98
CA PRO A 132 -9.16 5.07 -2.39
C PRO A 132 -9.81 3.83 -1.76
N ALA A 133 -10.51 4.00 -0.65
CA ALA A 133 -11.23 2.93 0.04
C ALA A 133 -12.61 3.41 0.50
N PHE A 134 -13.67 2.73 0.04
CA PHE A 134 -15.03 2.98 0.47
C PHE A 134 -15.48 1.83 1.35
N GLY A 135 -16.11 2.11 2.48
CA GLY A 135 -16.59 1.05 3.35
C GLY A 135 -17.70 1.54 4.24
N ALA A 136 -18.65 0.65 4.50
CA ALA A 136 -19.63 0.87 5.54
C ALA A 136 -18.92 0.69 6.89
N GLY A 137 -18.97 1.73 7.71
CA GLY A 137 -18.56 1.65 9.10
C GLY A 137 -19.49 0.77 9.91
N ILE A 138 -18.92 0.00 10.81
CA ILE A 138 -19.58 -0.82 11.81
C ILE A 138 -19.07 -0.31 13.15
N GLY A 139 -19.82 0.62 13.76
CA GLY A 139 -19.53 1.14 15.09
C GLY A 139 -20.46 0.52 16.14
N TYR A 140 -19.90 0.01 17.24
CA TYR A 140 -20.67 -0.46 18.39
C TYR A 140 -20.39 0.39 19.62
N TYR A 141 -21.36 1.19 20.07
CA TYR A 141 -21.23 1.93 21.33
C TYR A 141 -22.53 1.92 22.12
N ARG A 142 -22.48 1.41 23.36
CA ARG A 142 -23.59 1.45 24.35
C ARG A 142 -24.98 1.14 23.77
N ASN A 143 -25.11 0.02 23.05
CA ASN A 143 -26.35 -0.47 22.41
C ASN A 143 -26.83 0.31 21.16
N TYR A 144 -26.01 1.20 20.61
CA TYR A 144 -26.27 1.86 19.32
C TYR A 144 -25.30 1.38 18.26
N SER A 145 -25.84 0.91 17.14
CA SER A 145 -25.13 0.62 15.91
C SER A 145 -25.20 1.84 14.99
N ASN A 146 -24.06 2.42 14.66
CA ASN A 146 -23.97 3.51 13.68
C ASN A 146 -23.21 3.03 12.44
N ALA A 147 -23.80 3.26 11.26
CA ALA A 147 -23.17 3.03 9.97
C ALA A 147 -22.78 4.37 9.36
N ALA A 148 -21.47 4.64 9.30
CA ALA A 148 -20.91 5.84 8.68
C ALA A 148 -19.88 5.44 7.64
N PHE A 149 -19.89 6.12 6.49
CA PHE A 149 -18.90 5.90 5.44
C PHE A 149 -17.51 6.38 5.89
N ASN A 150 -16.46 5.74 5.36
CA ASN A 150 -15.09 6.23 5.53
C ASN A 150 -14.94 7.61 4.84
N GLU A 151 -15.02 8.69 5.62
CA GLU A 151 -14.98 10.07 5.15
C GLU A 151 -13.66 10.44 4.44
N MET A 152 -12.58 9.73 4.76
CA MET A 152 -11.24 9.94 4.19
C MET A 152 -10.89 8.89 3.13
N GLY A 153 -11.87 8.10 2.71
CA GLY A 153 -11.71 7.06 1.71
C GLY A 153 -11.09 7.55 0.40
N LEU A 154 -11.29 8.82 0.03
CA LEU A 154 -10.77 9.41 -1.21
C LEU A 154 -9.44 10.14 -1.06
N THR A 155 -8.97 10.41 0.15
CA THR A 155 -7.78 11.26 0.41
C THR A 155 -6.51 10.45 0.69
N ASN A 156 -6.52 9.15 0.39
CA ASN A 156 -5.40 8.24 0.66
C ASN A 156 -4.34 8.27 -0.45
N PHE A 157 -3.52 9.32 -0.43
CA PHE A 157 -2.33 9.46 -1.29
C PHE A 157 -1.07 9.01 -0.55
N GLY A 158 -0.10 8.47 -1.29
CA GLY A 158 1.17 8.05 -0.72
C GLY A 158 2.27 7.86 -1.75
N ILE A 159 3.47 7.64 -1.22
CA ILE A 159 4.66 7.21 -1.94
C ILE A 159 4.96 5.79 -1.50
N THR A 160 5.06 4.88 -2.45
CA THR A 160 5.40 3.47 -2.24
C THR A 160 6.79 3.19 -2.81
N CYS A 161 7.62 2.51 -2.03
CA CYS A 161 8.93 2.02 -2.44
C CYS A 161 8.99 0.52 -2.17
N VAL A 162 9.31 -0.28 -3.20
CA VAL A 162 9.44 -1.74 -3.08
C VAL A 162 10.71 -2.25 -3.73
N VAL A 163 11.26 -3.29 -3.13
CA VAL A 163 12.41 -4.05 -3.64
C VAL A 163 11.88 -5.36 -4.21
N HIS A 164 12.20 -5.66 -5.47
CA HIS A 164 11.85 -6.92 -6.12
C HIS A 164 12.86 -8.01 -5.76
N LEU A 165 12.39 -9.23 -5.51
CA LEU A 165 13.14 -10.32 -4.87
C LEU A 165 13.53 -11.44 -5.82
#